data_AF-A0A183MB54-F1
#
_entry.id   AF-A0A183MB54-F1
#
_cell.length_a   1.000
_cell.length_b   1.000
_cell.length_c   1.000
_cell.angle_alpha   90.00
_cell.angle_beta   90.00
_cell.angle_gamma   90.00
#
_symmetry.space_group_name_H-M   'P 1'
#
loop_
_entity.id
_entity.type
_entity.pdbx_description
1 polymer ?
#
loop_
_entity_poly.entity_id
_entity_poly.type
_entity_poly.pdbx_seq_one_letter_code
_entity_poly.pdbx_strand_id
1 'polypeptide(L)'
;MLKAFTTQELLKWDEFCNLYEHALRTETDIFSKKADESECETRWRDLRLRVIEHNIRVISEYYTRIRLHRLSQLLDLDIDVSVLHSTI
;
A
#
# COMPACT_ATOMS: atom_id res chain seq x y z
N MET A 1 -4.24 -13.83 -1.40
CA MET A 1 -3.13 -12.85 -1.46
C MET A 1 -2.40 -12.83 -2.79
N LEU A 2 -1.70 -13.90 -3.22
CA LEU A 2 -0.88 -13.86 -4.46
C LEU A 2 -1.65 -13.42 -5.71
N LYS A 3 -2.89 -13.90 -5.87
CA LYS A 3 -3.74 -13.52 -7.00
C LYS A 3 -3.91 -11.99 -7.13
N ALA A 4 -4.07 -11.30 -6.01
CA ALA A 4 -4.25 -9.85 -5.96
C ALA A 4 -3.04 -9.07 -6.48
N PHE A 5 -1.82 -9.57 -6.24
CA PHE A 5 -0.58 -8.98 -6.76
C PHE A 5 -0.26 -9.39 -8.20
N THR A 6 -0.83 -10.50 -8.68
CA THR A 6 -0.66 -10.92 -10.09
C THR A 6 -1.65 -10.26 -11.03
N THR A 7 -2.80 -9.79 -10.53
CA THR A 7 -3.79 -9.04 -11.31
C THR A 7 -3.41 -7.58 -11.43
N GLN A 8 -3.60 -7.00 -12.61
CA GLN A 8 -3.34 -5.58 -12.86
C GLN A 8 -4.52 -4.69 -12.42
N GLU A 9 -4.91 -4.85 -11.17
CA GLU A 9 -5.99 -4.10 -10.55
C GLU A 9 -5.45 -3.28 -9.38
N LEU A 10 -6.07 -2.13 -9.13
CA LEU A 10 -5.74 -1.29 -7.99
C LEU A 10 -6.19 -1.99 -6.71
N LEU A 11 -5.26 -2.12 -5.77
CA LEU A 11 -5.52 -2.68 -4.45
C LEU A 11 -5.71 -1.55 -3.45
N LYS A 12 -6.91 -1.42 -2.89
CA LYS A 12 -7.14 -0.54 -1.76
C LYS A 12 -6.58 -1.18 -0.50
N TRP A 13 -5.73 -0.43 0.21
CA TRP A 13 -5.08 -0.91 1.42
C TRP A 13 -6.09 -1.28 2.51
N ASP A 14 -7.14 -0.49 2.70
CA ASP A 14 -8.16 -0.75 3.73
C ASP A 14 -8.92 -2.07 3.48
N GLU A 15 -9.36 -2.31 2.24
CA GLU A 15 -10.01 -3.55 1.85
C GLU A 15 -9.04 -4.75 1.99
N PHE A 16 -7.76 -4.55 1.64
CA PHE A 16 -6.73 -5.58 1.80
C PHE A 16 -6.50 -5.95 3.27
N CYS A 17 -6.39 -4.95 4.17
CA CYS A 17 -6.26 -5.17 5.60
C CYS A 17 -7.48 -5.92 6.15
N ASN A 18 -8.69 -5.46 5.83
CA ASN A 18 -9.91 -6.11 6.30
C ASN A 18 -9.99 -7.60 5.90
N LEU A 19 -9.48 -7.97 4.73
CA LEU A 19 -9.54 -9.34 4.23
C LEU A 19 -8.40 -10.23 4.74
N TYR A 20 -7.18 -9.70 4.85
CA TYR A 20 -5.98 -10.50 5.06
C TYR A 20 -5.27 -10.23 6.39
N GLU A 21 -5.55 -9.14 7.09
CA GLU A 21 -4.85 -8.79 8.34
C GLU A 21 -5.03 -9.85 9.42
N HIS A 22 -6.26 -10.30 9.64
CA HIS A 22 -6.53 -11.34 10.62
C HIS A 22 -5.79 -12.64 10.27
N ALA A 23 -5.89 -13.10 9.02
CA ALA A 23 -5.20 -14.30 8.58
C ALA A 23 -3.67 -14.18 8.72
N LEU A 24 -3.08 -13.04 8.33
CA LEU A 24 -1.64 -12.82 8.39
C LEU A 24 -1.12 -12.73 9.83
N ARG A 25 -1.84 -12.03 10.73
CA ARG A 25 -1.40 -11.88 12.13
C ARG A 25 -1.65 -13.13 12.98
N THR A 26 -2.64 -13.96 12.63
CA THR A 26 -2.99 -15.18 13.37
C THR A 26 -2.24 -16.41 12.86
N GLU A 27 -2.08 -16.57 11.55
CA GLU A 27 -1.56 -17.82 10.95
C GLU A 27 -0.06 -17.78 10.66
N THR A 28 0.54 -16.60 10.54
CA THR A 28 1.97 -16.45 10.21
C THR A 28 2.78 -15.95 11.40
N ASP A 29 3.77 -16.74 11.83
CA ASP A 29 4.72 -16.36 12.87
C ASP A 29 5.52 -15.08 12.51
N ILE A 30 5.65 -14.82 11.20
CA ILE A 30 6.37 -13.68 10.60
C ILE A 30 5.72 -12.32 10.94
N PHE A 31 4.39 -12.31 11.14
CA PHE A 31 3.59 -11.13 11.50
C PHE A 31 2.93 -11.29 12.89
N SER A 32 3.32 -12.32 13.63
CA SER A 32 2.83 -12.54 14.99
C SER A 32 3.65 -11.70 15.96
N LYS A 33 2.98 -11.01 16.89
CA LYS A 33 3.61 -10.18 17.94
C LYS A 33 4.42 -10.98 18.98
N LYS A 34 4.59 -12.30 18.79
CA LYS A 34 5.21 -13.20 19.78
C LYS A 34 6.74 -13.13 19.83
N ALA A 35 7.40 -12.73 18.74
CA ALA A 35 8.87 -12.71 18.66
C ALA A 35 9.44 -11.32 18.97
N ASP A 36 9.07 -10.30 18.18
CA ASP A 36 9.48 -8.91 18.36
C ASP A 36 8.45 -7.96 17.72
N GLU A 37 7.79 -7.12 18.52
CA GLU A 37 6.75 -6.20 18.03
C GLU A 37 7.31 -5.16 17.04
N SER A 38 8.56 -4.72 17.23
CA SER A 38 9.25 -3.77 16.35
C SER A 38 9.50 -4.34 14.94
N GLU A 39 9.97 -5.59 14.85
CA GLU A 39 10.19 -6.24 13.55
C GLU A 39 8.87 -6.54 12.84
N CYS A 40 7.85 -6.97 13.59
CA CYS A 40 6.52 -7.21 13.04
C CYS A 40 5.94 -5.94 12.39
N GLU A 41 6.01 -4.81 13.09
CA GLU A 41 5.50 -3.53 12.56
C GLU A 41 6.34 -3.02 11.39
N THR A 42 7.66 -3.25 11.38
CA THR A 42 8.51 -2.95 10.22
C THR A 42 8.08 -3.76 9.00
N ARG A 43 7.89 -5.08 9.14
CA ARG A 43 7.44 -5.96 8.05
C ARG A 43 6.04 -5.60 7.56
N TRP A 44 5.16 -5.17 8.46
CA TRP A 44 3.83 -4.69 8.10
C TRP A 44 3.88 -3.41 7.26
N ARG A 45 4.78 -2.47 7.61
CA ARG A 45 5.05 -1.27 6.81
C ARG A 45 5.64 -1.62 5.44
N ASP A 46 6.57 -2.56 5.37
CA ASP A 46 7.13 -3.02 4.10
C ASP A 46 6.08 -3.67 3.20
N LEU A 47 5.15 -4.44 3.77
CA LEU A 47 4.01 -4.99 3.03
C LEU A 47 3.14 -3.88 2.45
N ARG A 48 2.84 -2.84 3.23
CA ARG A 48 2.11 -1.66 2.76
C ARG A 48 2.84 -0.97 1.61
N LEU A 49 4.16 -0.81 1.72
CA LEU A 49 4.97 -0.19 0.66
C LEU A 49 4.86 -0.98 -0.65
N ARG A 50 4.91 -2.32 -0.59
CA ARG A 50 4.76 -3.18 -1.78
C ARG A 50 3.38 -3.07 -2.44
N VAL A 51 2.31 -2.87 -1.66
CA VAL A 51 0.98 -2.60 -2.22
C VAL A 51 0.95 -1.27 -2.97
N ILE A 52 1.58 -0.23 -2.41
CA ILE A 52 1.69 1.08 -3.06
C ILE A 52 2.49 0.98 -4.36
N GLU A 53 3.64 0.29 -4.35
CA GLU A 53 4.46 0.07 -5.55
C GLU A 53 3.70 -0.69 -6.65
N HIS A 54 2.94 -1.72 -6.27
CA HIS A 54 2.08 -2.47 -7.19
C HIS A 54 1.06 -1.55 -7.84
N ASN A 55 0.36 -0.72 -7.05
CA ASN A 55 -0.62 0.22 -7.57
C ASN A 55 0.02 1.26 -8.52
N ILE A 56 1.21 1.76 -8.18
CA ILE A 56 1.96 2.68 -9.06
C ILE A 56 2.30 1.99 -10.38
N ARG A 57 2.74 0.73 -10.35
CA ARG A 57 3.03 -0.06 -11.57
C ARG A 57 1.78 -0.19 -12.44
N VAL A 58 0.65 -0.59 -11.85
CA VAL A 58 -0.64 -0.68 -12.54
C VAL A 58 -1.00 0.67 -13.18
N ILE A 59 -0.91 1.78 -12.44
CA ILE A 59 -1.21 3.12 -12.97
C ILE A 59 -0.27 3.48 -14.13
N SER A 60 1.01 3.14 -14.04
CA SER A 60 1.99 3.46 -15.08
C SER A 60 1.71 2.75 -16.41
N GLU A 61 1.07 1.57 -16.37
CA GLU A 61 0.72 0.81 -17.56
C GLU A 61 -0.56 1.34 -18.22
N TYR A 62 -1.54 1.77 -17.43
CA TYR A 62 -2.83 2.26 -17.94
C TYR A 62 -2.86 3.77 -18.24
N TYR A 63 -2.00 4.57 -17.62
CA TYR A 63 -2.00 6.03 -17.77
C TYR A 63 -0.67 6.53 -18.33
N THR A 64 -0.72 7.19 -19.48
CA THR A 64 0.44 7.89 -20.06
C THR A 64 0.72 9.23 -19.38
N ARG A 65 -0.30 9.86 -18.78
CA ARG A 65 -0.18 11.10 -18.01
C ARG A 65 -1.27 11.16 -16.94
N ILE A 66 -0.89 11.48 -15.70
CA ILE A 66 -1.82 11.64 -14.57
C ILE A 66 -1.42 12.85 -13.72
N ARG A 67 -2.42 13.54 -13.14
CA ARG A 67 -2.18 14.63 -12.19
C ARG A 67 -1.85 14.04 -10.81
N LEU A 68 -0.92 14.66 -10.08
CA LEU A 68 -0.51 14.21 -8.74
C LEU A 68 -1.71 14.09 -7.78
N HIS A 69 -2.63 15.06 -7.82
CA HIS A 69 -3.88 15.03 -7.06
C HIS A 69 -4.77 13.82 -7.37
N ARG A 70 -4.78 13.34 -8.62
CA ARG A 70 -5.55 12.15 -8.98
C ARG A 70 -4.81 10.88 -8.57
N LEU A 71 -3.48 10.86 -8.67
CA LEU A 71 -2.64 9.75 -8.22
C LEU A 71 -2.80 9.50 -6.72
N SER A 72 -2.79 10.55 -5.90
CA SER A 72 -2.95 10.41 -4.45
C SER A 72 -4.31 9.85 -4.05
N GLN A 73 -5.38 10.30 -4.70
CA GLN A 73 -6.73 9.76 -4.53
C GLN A 73 -6.83 8.28 -4.88
N LEU A 74 -6.04 7.80 -5.86
CA LEU A 74 -6.05 6.38 -6.24
C LEU A 74 -5.20 5.51 -5.31
N LEU A 75 -4.23 6.11 -4.61
CA LEU A 75 -3.34 5.42 -3.68
C LEU A 75 -3.79 5.53 -2.22
N ASP A 76 -4.86 6.28 -1.92
CA ASP A 76 -5.26 6.70 -0.56
C ASP A 76 -4.07 7.22 0.25
N LEU A 77 -3.22 8.01 -0.42
CA LEU A 77 -2.12 8.72 0.21
C LEU A 77 -2.54 10.18 0.37
N ASP A 78 -2.38 10.71 1.57
CA ASP A 78 -2.52 12.15 1.76
C ASP A 78 -1.40 12.84 0.97
N ILE A 79 -1.75 13.81 0.13
CA ILE A 79 -0.72 14.68 -0.44
C ILE A 79 -0.32 15.56 0.71
N ASP A 80 0.91 15.42 1.18
CA ASP A 80 1.51 16.47 1.98
C ASP A 80 1.61 17.72 1.09
N VAL A 81 0.57 18.56 1.15
CA VAL A 81 0.39 19.78 0.33
C VAL A 81 1.50 20.79 0.60
N SER A 82 2.35 20.54 1.60
CA SER A 82 3.56 21.27 1.95
C SER A 82 4.48 21.57 0.75
N VAL A 83 4.66 20.61 -0.17
CA VAL A 83 5.54 20.84 -1.35
C VAL A 83 4.94 21.78 -2.39
N LEU A 84 3.62 22.02 -2.39
CA LEU A 84 2.97 22.94 -3.33
C LEU A 84 2.86 24.38 -2.81
N HIS A 85 2.91 24.59 -1.50
CA HIS A 85 2.84 25.94 -0.92
C HIS A 85 4.19 26.66 -0.85
N SER A 86 5.31 26.01 -1.17
CA SER A 86 6.64 26.63 -1.18
C SER A 86 7.07 27.20 -2.55
N THR A 87 6.17 27.31 -3.54
CA THR A 87 6.50 27.85 -4.88
C THR A 87 5.49 28.89 -5.38
N ILE A 88 5.01 29.76 -4.50
CA ILE A 88 4.39 31.04 -4.87
C ILE A 88 5.10 32.15 -4.12
#